data_AF-A0AA88LKQ9-F1
#
_entry.id   AF-A0AA88LKQ9-F1
#
_cell.length_a   1.000
_cell.length_b   1.000
_cell.length_c   1.000
_cell.angle_alpha   90.00
_cell.angle_beta   90.00
_cell.angle_gamma   90.00
#
_symmetry.space_group_name_H-M   'P 1'
#
loop_
_entity.id
_entity.type
_entity.pdbx_description
1 polymer ?
#
loop_
_entity_poly.entity_id
_entity_poly.type
_entity_poly.pdbx_seq_one_letter_code
_entity_poly.pdbx_strand_id
1 'polypeptide(L)'
;MFVDAIEILEKEPNVIYVNATNVTLFGDIHGQYEHQKNMYRKEFKDGSNSDHVMIQLGDCLDRGPQNLESFLYSLAWKLVYPKQFYFVRGNHESGSMTRKYGAQKEIIMKYSRHIYKLIIKCCTYLPVAAVVNDTYWCAHGGIPYFENGYPPYIVDLNKDNRFCEPRKMSVVLQNILWADPAHNFEQNFEHLFEDSQRGEDIYYFTALAVHQFLVKNGLQEIIRGHEFYYEGYKIFHDHLGQILIRSIFSSPNYSGREKNPGSALQIRGTVPLKIVLYPPNGNGPELPPSVTLWEFILPVVLSTYFEFGAQFLKYRHKLPELFQTLDKNGNAKLDGREIMHQLNLDDEGMVNRMIYIHDTDDDGTISMEELEQMCSNFCKERVSIIFKFIDEDLDGEITVKDLVECVKRISKSMQLPLNCLEEKNCSTLEALALQTIHVLTNKNYVDYEDFDKVFSILGYTKG
;
A
#
# COMPACT_ATOMS: atom_id res chain seq x y z
N MET A 1 -3.11 1.82 9.89
CA MET A 1 -2.87 1.61 8.45
C MET A 1 -1.98 0.41 8.15
N PHE A 2 -0.67 0.40 8.46
CA PHE A 2 0.17 -0.77 8.17
C PHE A 2 -0.26 -2.04 8.91
N VAL A 3 -0.63 -1.91 10.19
CA VAL A 3 -1.16 -3.02 11.01
C VAL A 3 -2.46 -3.55 10.39
N ASP A 4 -3.46 -2.68 10.19
CA ASP A 4 -4.73 -3.03 9.57
C ASP A 4 -4.56 -3.68 8.17
N ALA A 5 -3.63 -3.16 7.37
CA ALA A 5 -3.33 -3.74 6.05
C ALA A 5 -2.73 -5.14 6.18
N ILE A 6 -1.79 -5.34 7.12
CA ILE A 6 -1.21 -6.66 7.40
C ILE A 6 -2.30 -7.63 7.84
N GLU A 7 -3.22 -7.24 8.73
CA GLU A 7 -4.32 -8.10 9.18
C GLU A 7 -5.25 -8.55 8.05
N ILE A 8 -5.47 -7.70 7.05
CA ILE A 8 -6.24 -8.06 5.85
C ILE A 8 -5.41 -8.98 4.94
N LEU A 9 -4.17 -8.59 4.62
CA LEU A 9 -3.30 -9.29 3.69
C LEU A 9 -2.86 -10.66 4.20
N GLU A 10 -2.72 -10.83 5.51
CA GLU A 10 -2.39 -12.11 6.15
C GLU A 10 -3.47 -13.17 5.91
N LYS A 11 -4.75 -12.76 5.88
CA LYS A 11 -5.89 -13.64 5.64
C LYS A 11 -6.05 -14.01 4.16
N GLU A 12 -5.38 -13.31 3.26
CA GLU A 12 -5.42 -13.64 1.84
C GLU A 12 -4.55 -14.86 1.53
N PRO A 13 -4.94 -15.71 0.56
CA PRO A 13 -4.08 -16.78 0.07
C PRO A 13 -2.86 -16.23 -0.69
N ASN A 14 -1.89 -17.09 -1.01
CA ASN A 14 -0.80 -16.71 -1.91
C ASN A 14 -1.32 -16.33 -3.29
N VAL A 15 -2.36 -17.03 -3.76
CA VAL A 15 -3.05 -16.76 -5.01
C VAL A 15 -4.51 -16.38 -4.75
N ILE A 16 -4.85 -15.12 -5.03
CA ILE A 16 -6.22 -14.58 -4.89
C ILE A 16 -7.10 -15.09 -6.03
N TYR A 17 -8.37 -15.38 -5.76
CA TYR A 17 -9.36 -15.66 -6.79
C TYR A 17 -10.35 -14.49 -6.90
N VAL A 18 -10.49 -13.93 -8.10
CA VAL A 18 -11.36 -12.80 -8.38
C VAL A 18 -12.38 -13.22 -9.43
N ASN A 19 -13.66 -13.14 -9.10
CA ASN A 19 -14.75 -13.31 -10.06
C ASN A 19 -15.54 -12.00 -10.13
N ALA A 20 -15.43 -11.28 -11.24
CA ALA A 20 -16.05 -9.98 -11.44
C ALA A 20 -16.28 -9.69 -12.93
N THR A 21 -17.35 -8.98 -13.24
CA THR A 21 -17.66 -8.60 -14.64
C THR A 21 -16.75 -7.48 -15.15
N ASN A 22 -16.23 -6.64 -14.25
CA ASN A 22 -15.36 -5.53 -14.59
C ASN A 22 -14.06 -5.62 -13.77
N VAL A 23 -12.94 -5.90 -14.43
CA VAL A 23 -11.62 -5.92 -13.79
C VAL A 23 -10.67 -4.98 -14.50
N THR A 24 -9.97 -4.11 -13.79
CA THR A 24 -8.84 -3.34 -14.34
C THR A 24 -7.54 -3.79 -13.67
N LEU A 25 -6.57 -4.22 -14.47
CA LEU A 25 -5.24 -4.59 -14.01
C LEU A 25 -4.23 -3.50 -14.35
N PHE A 26 -3.39 -3.16 -13.39
CA PHE A 26 -2.26 -2.24 -13.54
C PHE A 26 -0.95 -3.02 -13.35
N GLY A 27 0.04 -2.76 -14.20
CA GLY A 27 1.40 -3.24 -14.04
C GLY A 27 2.21 -2.35 -13.10
N ASP A 28 3.49 -2.21 -13.40
CA ASP A 28 4.48 -1.52 -12.59
C ASP A 28 4.15 -0.02 -12.43
N ILE A 29 4.30 0.51 -11.22
CA ILE A 29 4.01 1.91 -10.86
C ILE A 29 5.27 2.70 -10.51
N HIS A 30 6.24 2.03 -9.86
CA HIS A 30 7.58 2.54 -9.56
C HIS A 30 7.60 3.96 -8.97
N GLY A 31 6.88 4.18 -7.87
CA GLY A 31 6.89 5.45 -7.13
C GLY A 31 6.39 6.65 -7.94
N GLN A 32 5.56 6.44 -8.97
CA GLN A 32 4.94 7.50 -9.78
C GLN A 32 3.53 7.84 -9.28
N TYR A 33 3.43 8.27 -8.01
CA TYR A 33 2.16 8.52 -7.31
C TYR A 33 1.15 9.37 -8.09
N GLU A 34 1.57 10.47 -8.71
CA GLU A 34 0.64 11.35 -9.44
C GLU A 34 -0.02 10.64 -10.64
N HIS A 35 0.75 9.83 -11.37
CA HIS A 35 0.20 9.02 -12.45
C HIS A 35 -0.70 7.91 -11.90
N GLN A 36 -0.28 7.22 -10.84
CA GLN A 36 -1.07 6.19 -10.17
C GLN A 36 -2.45 6.70 -9.76
N LYS A 37 -2.50 7.84 -9.07
CA LYS A 37 -3.73 8.51 -8.63
C LYS A 37 -4.67 8.80 -9.80
N ASN A 38 -4.13 9.33 -10.89
CA ASN A 38 -4.92 9.66 -12.09
C ASN A 38 -5.44 8.40 -12.79
N MET A 39 -4.64 7.34 -12.87
CA MET A 39 -5.05 6.06 -13.45
C MET A 39 -6.19 5.43 -12.63
N TYR A 40 -6.05 5.34 -11.30
CA TYR A 40 -7.06 4.72 -10.45
C TYR A 40 -8.39 5.47 -10.51
N ARG A 41 -8.37 6.81 -10.41
CA ARG A 41 -9.58 7.64 -10.51
C ARG A 41 -10.27 7.56 -11.87
N LYS A 42 -9.50 7.48 -12.96
CA LYS A 42 -10.06 7.37 -14.30
C LYS A 42 -10.82 6.05 -14.47
N GLU A 43 -10.27 4.98 -13.91
CA GLU A 43 -10.78 3.63 -14.05
C GLU A 43 -11.93 3.37 -13.07
N PHE A 44 -11.78 3.79 -11.82
CA PHE A 44 -12.78 3.63 -10.77
C PHE A 44 -13.65 4.89 -10.66
N LYS A 45 -14.68 4.99 -11.50
CA LYS A 45 -15.62 6.11 -11.44
C LYS A 45 -16.65 5.90 -10.34
N ASP A 46 -16.73 6.86 -9.41
CA ASP A 46 -17.80 6.93 -8.43
C ASP A 46 -19.17 6.95 -9.13
N GLY A 47 -20.01 5.95 -8.85
CA GLY A 47 -21.41 5.93 -9.27
C GLY A 47 -21.86 4.86 -10.27
N SER A 48 -21.02 3.88 -10.67
CA SER A 48 -21.51 2.77 -11.51
C SER A 48 -21.09 1.38 -10.98
N ASN A 49 -22.07 0.65 -10.46
CA ASN A 49 -22.07 -0.79 -10.14
C ASN A 49 -20.99 -1.30 -9.19
N SER A 50 -21.44 -1.91 -8.10
CA SER A 50 -20.69 -2.58 -7.03
C SER A 50 -19.85 -3.81 -7.45
N ASP A 51 -19.40 -3.90 -8.72
CA ASP A 51 -18.72 -5.07 -9.29
C ASP A 51 -17.45 -4.71 -10.11
N HIS A 52 -16.93 -3.48 -9.96
CA HIS A 52 -15.60 -3.15 -10.51
C HIS A 52 -14.52 -3.53 -9.50
N VAL A 53 -13.59 -4.39 -9.93
CA VAL A 53 -12.37 -4.76 -9.22
C VAL A 53 -11.13 -4.16 -9.90
N MET A 54 -10.20 -3.67 -9.11
CA MET A 54 -8.86 -3.24 -9.53
C MET A 54 -7.81 -4.18 -8.96
N ILE A 55 -6.80 -4.52 -9.77
CA ILE A 55 -5.67 -5.36 -9.36
C ILE A 55 -4.38 -4.64 -9.74
N GLN A 56 -3.50 -4.38 -8.78
CA GLN A 56 -2.14 -3.92 -9.04
C GLN A 56 -1.16 -5.10 -9.01
N LEU A 57 -0.41 -5.28 -10.10
CA LEU A 57 0.51 -6.40 -10.32
C LEU A 57 1.90 -6.22 -9.69
N GLY A 58 2.04 -5.42 -8.64
CA GLY A 58 3.31 -5.20 -7.96
C GLY A 58 4.08 -3.96 -8.42
N ASP A 59 5.36 -3.93 -8.07
CA ASP A 59 6.36 -2.89 -8.38
C ASP A 59 5.81 -1.47 -8.16
N CYS A 60 5.29 -1.26 -6.95
CA CYS A 60 4.87 0.04 -6.45
C CYS A 60 6.07 0.89 -6.03
N LEU A 61 7.16 0.25 -5.61
CA LEU A 61 8.36 0.87 -5.07
C LEU A 61 9.50 1.00 -6.11
N ASP A 62 10.51 1.78 -5.72
CA ASP A 62 11.73 2.16 -6.43
C ASP A 62 11.56 3.04 -7.68
N ARG A 63 12.69 3.54 -8.19
CA ARG A 63 12.89 4.32 -9.43
C ARG A 63 12.28 5.72 -9.42
N GLY A 64 11.00 5.84 -9.12
CA GLY A 64 10.31 7.12 -9.01
C GLY A 64 10.62 7.82 -7.68
N PRO A 65 10.26 9.11 -7.55
CA PRO A 65 10.59 9.93 -6.40
C PRO A 65 9.46 10.04 -5.38
N GLN A 66 8.36 9.28 -5.49
CA GLN A 66 7.19 9.35 -4.59
C GLN A 66 6.83 7.96 -4.06
N ASN A 67 7.83 7.26 -3.50
CA ASN A 67 7.72 5.86 -3.12
C ASN A 67 6.79 5.62 -1.94
N LEU A 68 6.88 6.44 -0.89
CA LEU A 68 5.99 6.30 0.25
C LEU A 68 4.55 6.59 -0.17
N GLU A 69 4.34 7.71 -0.86
CA GLU A 69 3.03 8.19 -1.28
C GLU A 69 2.32 7.15 -2.16
N SER A 70 3.04 6.57 -3.11
CA SER A 70 2.51 5.51 -3.99
C SER A 70 2.12 4.25 -3.21
N PHE A 71 2.98 3.79 -2.29
CA PHE A 71 2.68 2.60 -1.49
C PHE A 71 1.50 2.82 -0.53
N LEU A 72 1.47 3.96 0.17
CA LEU A 72 0.36 4.30 1.06
C LEU A 72 -0.96 4.45 0.31
N TYR A 73 -0.94 4.99 -0.91
CA TYR A 73 -2.14 5.11 -1.74
C TYR A 73 -2.72 3.74 -2.10
N SER A 74 -1.88 2.79 -2.50
CA SER A 74 -2.27 1.40 -2.77
C SER A 74 -2.85 0.73 -1.52
N LEU A 75 -2.23 0.92 -0.36
CA LEU A 75 -2.75 0.40 0.90
C LEU A 75 -4.08 1.05 1.31
N ALA A 76 -4.26 2.35 1.06
CA ALA A 76 -5.52 3.03 1.33
C ALA A 76 -6.65 2.43 0.48
N TRP A 77 -6.43 2.19 -0.80
CA TRP A 77 -7.39 1.47 -1.65
C TRP A 77 -7.68 0.06 -1.13
N LYS A 78 -6.66 -0.67 -0.67
CA LYS A 78 -6.86 -1.99 -0.07
C LYS A 78 -7.71 -1.95 1.20
N LEU A 79 -7.54 -0.93 2.03
CA LEU A 79 -8.28 -0.78 3.28
C LEU A 79 -9.72 -0.32 3.06
N VAL A 80 -9.95 0.62 2.14
CA VAL A 80 -11.30 1.12 1.80
C VAL A 80 -12.11 0.04 1.07
N TYR A 81 -11.45 -0.65 0.13
CA TYR A 81 -12.11 -1.56 -0.81
C TYR A 81 -11.48 -2.96 -0.79
N PRO A 82 -11.45 -3.65 0.36
CA PRO A 82 -10.69 -4.90 0.51
C PRO A 82 -11.13 -6.04 -0.41
N LYS A 83 -12.36 -5.99 -0.94
CA LYS A 83 -12.91 -6.97 -1.89
C LYS A 83 -12.92 -6.50 -3.35
N GLN A 84 -12.56 -5.23 -3.60
CA GLN A 84 -12.55 -4.63 -4.94
C GLN A 84 -11.16 -4.08 -5.32
N PHE A 85 -10.20 -4.06 -4.41
CA PHE A 85 -8.82 -3.73 -4.70
C PHE A 85 -7.90 -4.85 -4.19
N TYR A 86 -7.12 -5.40 -5.11
CA TYR A 86 -6.11 -6.41 -4.81
C TYR A 86 -4.73 -5.89 -5.18
N PHE A 87 -3.75 -6.16 -4.32
CA PHE A 87 -2.38 -5.72 -4.51
C PHE A 87 -1.49 -6.95 -4.39
N VAL A 88 -0.99 -7.44 -5.53
CA VAL A 88 -0.04 -8.55 -5.53
C VAL A 88 1.38 -8.00 -5.46
N ARG A 89 2.29 -8.83 -4.96
CA ARG A 89 3.68 -8.50 -4.71
C ARG A 89 4.45 -8.47 -6.02
N GLY A 90 5.24 -7.42 -6.23
CA GLY A 90 6.28 -7.39 -7.24
C GLY A 90 7.66 -7.70 -6.65
N ASN A 91 8.68 -7.72 -7.50
CA ASN A 91 10.04 -7.99 -7.06
C ASN A 91 10.64 -6.80 -6.28
N HIS A 92 10.17 -5.58 -6.55
CA HIS A 92 10.58 -4.37 -5.85
C HIS A 92 9.98 -4.21 -4.45
N GLU A 93 8.93 -4.96 -4.09
CA GLU A 93 8.40 -5.08 -2.72
C GLU A 93 9.30 -5.98 -1.83
N SER A 94 10.58 -5.62 -1.77
CA SER A 94 11.63 -6.33 -1.02
C SER A 94 12.69 -5.40 -0.46
N GLY A 95 13.26 -5.76 0.68
CA GLY A 95 14.36 -5.00 1.30
C GLY A 95 15.64 -5.00 0.46
N SER A 96 15.81 -6.02 -0.41
CA SER A 96 16.95 -6.13 -1.31
C SER A 96 16.88 -5.14 -2.48
N MET A 97 15.71 -5.03 -3.13
CA MET A 97 15.54 -4.15 -4.28
C MET A 97 15.47 -2.69 -3.85
N THR A 98 14.70 -2.38 -2.80
CA THR A 98 14.54 -1.01 -2.30
C THR A 98 15.85 -0.37 -1.84
N ARG A 99 16.81 -1.17 -1.38
CA ARG A 99 18.17 -0.72 -1.05
C ARG A 99 19.00 -0.40 -2.28
N LYS A 100 18.83 -1.18 -3.36
CA LYS A 100 19.60 -1.06 -4.61
C LYS A 100 19.08 0.08 -5.49
N TYR A 101 17.76 0.29 -5.53
CA TYR A 101 17.11 1.15 -6.53
C TYR A 101 16.49 2.44 -5.97
N GLY A 102 16.68 2.73 -4.68
CA GLY A 102 16.57 4.07 -4.14
C GLY A 102 15.41 4.32 -3.18
N ALA A 103 14.38 3.47 -3.15
CA ALA A 103 13.22 3.67 -2.26
C ALA A 103 13.61 3.70 -0.78
N GLN A 104 14.55 2.84 -0.35
CA GLN A 104 15.04 2.87 1.04
C GLN A 104 15.66 4.23 1.37
N LYS A 105 16.53 4.73 0.49
CA LYS A 105 17.22 6.01 0.69
C LYS A 105 16.21 7.15 0.73
N GLU A 106 15.28 7.19 -0.22
CA GLU A 106 14.23 8.21 -0.28
C GLU A 106 13.39 8.22 1.01
N ILE A 107 12.84 7.07 1.41
CA ILE A 107 11.91 6.97 2.53
C ILE A 107 12.63 7.33 3.85
N ILE A 108 13.87 6.88 4.03
CA ILE A 108 14.65 7.23 5.23
C ILE A 108 14.97 8.73 5.27
N MET A 109 15.33 9.32 4.14
CA MET A 109 15.69 10.74 4.07
C MET A 109 14.50 11.67 4.28
N LYS A 110 13.36 11.37 3.64
CA LYS A 110 12.15 12.20 3.74
C LYS A 110 11.38 11.96 5.04
N TYR A 111 11.46 10.75 5.57
CA TYR A 111 10.64 10.30 6.68
C TYR A 111 11.48 9.65 7.77
N SER A 112 11.46 8.32 7.92
CA SER A 112 12.24 7.64 8.95
C SER A 112 12.58 6.21 8.58
N ARG A 113 13.63 5.68 9.21
CA ARG A 113 13.98 4.26 9.13
C ARG A 113 12.90 3.35 9.69
N HIS A 114 12.13 3.82 10.67
CA HIS A 114 11.01 3.07 11.24
C HIS A 114 9.92 2.83 10.19
N ILE A 115 9.49 3.86 9.46
CA ILE A 115 8.47 3.75 8.40
C ILE A 115 8.94 2.79 7.29
N TYR A 116 10.20 2.89 6.87
CA TYR A 116 10.76 1.97 5.89
C TYR A 116 10.69 0.50 6.35
N LYS A 117 11.03 0.20 7.62
CA LYS A 117 10.93 -1.16 8.16
C LYS A 117 9.48 -1.67 8.13
N LEU A 118 8.50 -0.83 8.46
CA LEU A 118 7.07 -1.18 8.39
C LEU A 118 6.62 -1.49 6.97
N ILE A 119 7.07 -0.72 5.98
CA ILE A 119 6.77 -0.98 4.56
C ILE A 119 7.31 -2.35 4.15
N ILE A 120 8.59 -2.63 4.42
CA ILE A 120 9.20 -3.92 4.07
C ILE A 120 8.49 -5.07 4.77
N LYS A 121 8.09 -4.91 6.04
CA LYS A 121 7.29 -5.91 6.75
C LYS A 121 5.93 -6.10 6.07
N CYS A 122 5.21 -5.03 5.74
CA CYS A 122 3.93 -5.10 5.04
C CYS A 122 4.05 -5.81 3.68
N CYS A 123 5.09 -5.51 2.90
CA CYS A 123 5.39 -6.16 1.63
C CYS A 123 5.47 -7.69 1.74
N THR A 124 5.88 -8.25 2.90
CA THR A 124 5.92 -9.70 3.09
C THR A 124 4.56 -10.38 3.13
N TYR A 125 3.48 -9.63 3.36
CA TYR A 125 2.12 -10.17 3.44
C TYR A 125 1.37 -10.12 2.12
N LEU A 126 1.85 -9.34 1.14
CA LEU A 126 1.24 -9.23 -0.18
C LEU A 126 1.14 -10.61 -0.85
N PRO A 127 -0.03 -11.02 -1.37
CA PRO A 127 -0.20 -12.19 -2.23
C PRO A 127 0.72 -12.11 -3.45
N VAL A 128 1.07 -13.24 -4.05
CA VAL A 128 2.04 -13.27 -5.17
C VAL A 128 1.37 -13.26 -6.54
N ALA A 129 0.09 -13.64 -6.61
CA ALA A 129 -0.66 -13.73 -7.86
C ALA A 129 -2.17 -13.65 -7.62
N ALA A 130 -2.91 -13.53 -8.71
CA ALA A 130 -4.35 -13.65 -8.76
C ALA A 130 -4.79 -14.51 -9.96
N VAL A 131 -5.92 -15.19 -9.81
CA VAL A 131 -6.68 -15.82 -10.90
C VAL A 131 -7.95 -15.01 -11.10
N VAL A 132 -8.15 -14.51 -12.32
CA VAL A 132 -9.33 -13.71 -12.65
C VAL A 132 -10.28 -14.52 -13.52
N ASN A 133 -11.54 -14.61 -13.09
CA ASN A 133 -12.66 -15.28 -13.75
C ASN A 133 -12.34 -16.72 -14.17
N ASP A 134 -11.56 -17.45 -13.36
CA ASP A 134 -11.06 -18.81 -13.63
C ASP A 134 -10.41 -18.97 -15.02
N THR A 135 -9.93 -17.86 -15.59
CA THR A 135 -9.50 -17.79 -17.00
C THR A 135 -8.10 -17.23 -17.12
N TYR A 136 -7.76 -16.22 -16.31
CA TYR A 136 -6.52 -15.47 -16.47
C TYR A 136 -5.60 -15.66 -15.27
N TRP A 137 -4.35 -16.05 -15.53
CA TRP A 137 -3.28 -16.00 -14.53
C TRP A 137 -2.72 -14.57 -14.48
N CYS A 138 -2.70 -13.95 -13.30
CA CYS A 138 -2.26 -12.58 -13.14
C CYS A 138 -1.14 -12.52 -12.09
N ALA A 139 0.08 -12.18 -12.51
CA ALA A 139 1.25 -12.14 -11.63
C ALA A 139 2.18 -11.00 -12.02
N HIS A 140 3.14 -10.66 -11.17
CA HIS A 140 4.13 -9.64 -11.51
C HIS A 140 5.10 -10.12 -12.59
N GLY A 141 5.88 -11.14 -12.24
CA GLY A 141 6.90 -11.77 -13.08
C GLY A 141 6.26 -12.74 -14.05
N GLY A 142 6.12 -14.02 -13.70
CA GLY A 142 5.72 -15.03 -14.67
C GLY A 142 4.94 -16.20 -14.08
N ILE A 143 5.12 -17.36 -14.71
CA ILE A 143 4.60 -18.63 -14.20
C ILE A 143 5.51 -19.20 -13.10
N PRO A 144 4.97 -20.04 -12.19
CA PRO A 144 5.79 -20.79 -11.26
C PRO A 144 6.81 -21.67 -12.00
N TYR A 145 8.00 -21.82 -11.42
CA TYR A 145 9.01 -22.77 -11.90
C TYR A 145 8.56 -24.22 -11.70
N PHE A 146 8.88 -25.11 -12.64
CA PHE A 146 8.48 -26.52 -12.61
C PHE A 146 9.60 -27.39 -12.03
N GLU A 147 9.77 -27.39 -10.71
CA GLU A 147 10.87 -28.10 -10.03
C GLU A 147 11.01 -29.57 -10.42
N ASN A 148 9.88 -30.25 -10.67
CA ASN A 148 9.85 -31.67 -11.06
C ASN A 148 9.62 -31.88 -12.57
N GLY A 149 9.80 -30.83 -13.39
CA GLY A 149 9.55 -30.87 -14.84
C GLY A 149 8.07 -30.82 -15.23
N TYR A 150 7.16 -30.61 -14.28
CA TYR A 150 5.72 -30.50 -14.52
C TYR A 150 5.13 -29.25 -13.86
N PRO A 151 4.10 -28.63 -14.47
CA PRO A 151 3.41 -27.47 -13.89
C PRO A 151 2.74 -27.82 -12.56
N PRO A 152 2.92 -27.01 -11.50
CA PRO A 152 2.18 -27.18 -10.26
C PRO A 152 0.70 -26.82 -10.47
N TYR A 153 -0.17 -27.40 -9.63
CA TYR A 153 -1.52 -26.89 -9.50
C TYR A 153 -1.50 -25.58 -8.69
N ILE A 154 -2.29 -24.60 -9.12
CA ILE A 154 -2.35 -23.30 -8.43
C ILE A 154 -2.72 -23.43 -6.95
N VAL A 155 -3.59 -24.38 -6.60
CA VAL A 155 -3.99 -24.63 -5.20
C VAL A 155 -2.80 -25.02 -4.32
N ASP A 156 -1.80 -25.69 -4.88
CA ASP A 156 -0.62 -26.14 -4.14
C ASP A 156 0.31 -24.96 -3.80
N LEU A 157 0.27 -23.88 -4.58
CA LEU A 157 1.07 -22.67 -4.32
C LEU A 157 0.71 -22.01 -2.98
N ASN A 158 -0.49 -22.26 -2.44
CA ASN A 158 -0.90 -21.73 -1.14
C ASN A 158 -0.23 -22.45 0.06
N LYS A 159 0.50 -23.54 -0.17
CA LYS A 159 1.26 -24.25 0.85
C LYS A 159 2.61 -23.59 1.15
N ASP A 160 3.12 -22.79 0.21
CA ASP A 160 4.42 -22.15 0.32
C ASP A 160 4.37 -20.93 1.25
N ASN A 161 5.46 -20.69 1.99
CA ASN A 161 5.55 -19.54 2.89
C ASN A 161 5.92 -18.25 2.13
N ARG A 162 4.95 -17.35 1.94
CA ARG A 162 5.21 -16.02 1.35
C ARG A 162 5.71 -14.96 2.34
N PHE A 163 5.59 -15.18 3.65
CA PHE A 163 5.80 -14.19 4.72
C PHE A 163 7.28 -13.94 5.04
N CYS A 164 8.08 -13.73 3.99
CA CYS A 164 9.50 -13.51 4.09
C CYS A 164 10.02 -12.59 2.96
N GLU A 165 11.32 -12.28 3.00
CA GLU A 165 12.01 -11.65 1.86
C GLU A 165 12.06 -12.63 0.68
N PRO A 166 11.97 -12.17 -0.59
CA PRO A 166 11.85 -13.06 -1.74
C PRO A 166 12.95 -14.12 -1.85
N ARG A 167 14.20 -13.78 -1.52
CA ARG A 167 15.33 -14.74 -1.52
C ARG A 167 15.20 -15.91 -0.54
N LYS A 168 14.23 -15.86 0.38
CA LYS A 168 13.93 -16.94 1.34
C LYS A 168 12.66 -17.72 0.96
N MET A 169 11.97 -17.33 -0.11
CA MET A 169 10.84 -18.06 -0.65
C MET A 169 11.32 -19.30 -1.43
N SER A 170 10.40 -20.22 -1.73
CA SER A 170 10.66 -21.31 -2.67
C SER A 170 11.04 -20.75 -4.06
N VAL A 171 11.81 -21.53 -4.82
CA VAL A 171 12.16 -21.19 -6.22
C VAL A 171 10.88 -20.97 -7.06
N VAL A 172 9.83 -21.74 -6.76
CA VAL A 172 8.50 -21.62 -7.35
C VAL A 172 7.93 -20.21 -7.18
N LEU A 173 7.83 -19.71 -5.95
CA LEU A 173 7.29 -18.36 -5.69
C LEU A 173 8.23 -17.26 -6.16
N GLN A 174 9.55 -17.46 -6.09
CA GLN A 174 10.52 -16.49 -6.60
C GLN A 174 10.32 -16.23 -8.10
N ASN A 175 10.09 -17.28 -8.89
CA ASN A 175 9.84 -17.14 -10.33
C ASN A 175 8.50 -16.46 -10.66
N ILE A 176 7.48 -16.56 -9.80
CA ILE A 176 6.24 -15.76 -9.95
C ILE A 176 6.55 -14.25 -9.89
N LEU A 177 7.55 -13.84 -9.11
CA LEU A 177 7.94 -12.44 -8.97
C LEU A 177 8.98 -11.98 -10.01
N TRP A 178 9.80 -12.88 -10.56
CA TRP A 178 11.02 -12.51 -11.29
C TRP A 178 11.17 -13.10 -12.69
N ALA A 179 10.44 -14.16 -13.03
CA ALA A 179 10.63 -14.85 -14.29
C ALA A 179 10.16 -13.98 -15.47
N ASP A 180 10.84 -14.14 -16.60
CA ASP A 180 10.58 -13.42 -17.84
C ASP A 180 10.29 -14.40 -19.00
N PRO A 181 9.52 -14.02 -20.01
CA PRO A 181 9.44 -14.76 -21.25
C PRO A 181 10.84 -14.89 -21.91
N ALA A 182 11.16 -16.05 -22.46
CA ALA A 182 12.42 -16.24 -23.19
C ALA A 182 12.55 -15.28 -24.40
N HIS A 183 13.77 -14.89 -24.77
CA HIS A 183 13.99 -13.97 -25.89
C HIS A 183 13.44 -14.49 -27.23
N ASN A 184 13.49 -15.80 -27.44
CA ASN A 184 12.95 -16.52 -28.58
C ASN A 184 11.59 -17.18 -28.26
N PHE A 185 10.79 -16.59 -27.37
CA PHE A 185 9.54 -17.15 -26.81
C PHE A 185 8.68 -17.91 -27.84
N GLU A 186 8.42 -17.30 -29.00
CA GLU A 186 7.51 -17.83 -30.04
C GLU A 186 8.15 -18.96 -30.88
N GLN A 187 9.46 -19.13 -30.80
CA GLN A 187 10.27 -20.03 -31.62
C GLN A 187 10.85 -21.20 -30.81
N ASN A 188 10.69 -21.18 -29.48
CA ASN A 188 11.33 -22.11 -28.57
C ASN A 188 10.36 -23.19 -28.08
N PHE A 189 10.56 -24.41 -28.58
CA PHE A 189 9.72 -25.58 -28.28
C PHE A 189 10.49 -26.74 -27.64
N GLU A 190 11.79 -26.57 -27.37
CA GLU A 190 12.64 -27.68 -26.90
C GLU A 190 12.79 -27.71 -25.38
N HIS A 191 12.76 -26.54 -24.74
CA HIS A 191 12.95 -26.40 -23.29
C HIS A 191 11.75 -25.71 -22.64
N LEU A 192 11.48 -26.02 -21.37
CA LEU A 192 10.45 -25.34 -20.58
C LEU A 192 10.98 -24.03 -20.00
N PHE A 193 12.22 -24.07 -19.52
CA PHE A 193 12.88 -22.97 -18.84
C PHE A 193 14.34 -22.86 -19.29
N GLU A 194 14.87 -21.65 -19.26
CA GLU A 194 16.28 -21.33 -19.55
C GLU A 194 16.86 -20.45 -18.46
N ASP A 195 18.17 -20.45 -18.28
CA ASP A 195 18.83 -19.63 -17.26
C ASP A 195 18.61 -18.13 -17.53
N SER A 196 18.18 -17.40 -16.49
CA SER A 196 17.94 -15.97 -16.60
C SER A 196 19.14 -15.12 -16.21
N GLN A 197 19.24 -13.93 -16.81
CA GLN A 197 20.17 -12.90 -16.35
C GLN A 197 19.72 -12.22 -15.05
N ARG A 198 18.50 -12.51 -14.57
CA ARG A 198 17.92 -11.95 -13.34
C ARG A 198 18.59 -12.47 -12.06
N GLY A 199 19.23 -13.64 -12.11
CA GLY A 199 19.97 -14.23 -11.01
C GLY A 199 19.83 -15.74 -10.95
N GLU A 200 20.54 -16.35 -9.99
CA GLU A 200 20.42 -17.78 -9.67
C GLU A 200 18.98 -18.14 -9.29
N ASP A 201 18.56 -19.33 -9.68
CA ASP A 201 17.21 -19.88 -9.50
C ASP A 201 16.06 -19.05 -10.12
N ILE A 202 16.38 -18.06 -10.96
CA ILE A 202 15.40 -17.34 -11.77
C ILE A 202 15.57 -17.74 -13.23
N TYR A 203 14.46 -17.98 -13.91
CA TYR A 203 14.46 -18.55 -15.25
C TYR A 203 13.70 -17.69 -16.25
N TYR A 204 14.10 -17.79 -17.51
CA TYR A 204 13.22 -17.49 -18.62
C TYR A 204 12.25 -18.65 -18.84
N PHE A 205 10.99 -18.37 -19.13
CA PHE A 205 9.99 -19.39 -19.46
C PHE A 205 9.61 -19.33 -20.94
N THR A 206 9.39 -20.50 -21.55
CA THR A 206 9.07 -20.62 -22.98
C THR A 206 7.55 -20.71 -23.23
N ALA A 207 7.14 -20.60 -24.50
CA ALA A 207 5.75 -20.83 -24.89
C ALA A 207 5.26 -22.23 -24.50
N LEU A 208 6.14 -23.24 -24.56
CA LEU A 208 5.80 -24.60 -24.14
C LEU A 208 5.45 -24.68 -22.65
N ALA A 209 6.24 -24.03 -21.77
CA ALA A 209 5.94 -24.01 -20.34
C ALA A 209 4.62 -23.29 -20.04
N VAL A 210 4.35 -22.19 -20.76
CA VAL A 210 3.08 -21.45 -20.63
C VAL A 210 1.90 -22.31 -21.04
N HIS A 211 1.94 -22.99 -22.19
CA HIS A 211 0.88 -23.91 -22.60
C HIS A 211 0.64 -25.01 -21.56
N GLN A 212 1.70 -25.64 -21.07
CA GLN A 212 1.57 -26.69 -20.05
C GLN A 212 0.91 -26.16 -18.77
N PHE A 213 1.31 -24.97 -18.30
CA PHE A 213 0.75 -24.36 -17.11
C PHE A 213 -0.73 -23.99 -17.29
N LEU A 214 -1.07 -23.35 -18.41
CA LEU A 214 -2.43 -22.93 -18.74
C LEU A 214 -3.37 -24.13 -18.86
N VAL A 215 -2.98 -25.16 -19.65
CA VAL A 215 -3.78 -26.38 -19.83
C VAL A 215 -3.97 -27.12 -18.51
N LYS A 216 -2.91 -27.28 -17.71
CA LYS A 216 -2.96 -27.98 -16.41
C LYS A 216 -3.96 -27.35 -15.46
N ASN A 217 -4.07 -26.03 -15.48
CA ASN A 217 -4.89 -25.25 -14.55
C ASN A 217 -6.21 -24.73 -15.16
N GLY A 218 -6.54 -25.12 -16.40
CA GLY A 218 -7.76 -24.70 -17.07
C GLY A 218 -7.83 -23.21 -17.42
N LEU A 219 -6.68 -22.56 -17.59
CA LEU A 219 -6.56 -21.13 -17.88
C LEU A 219 -6.32 -20.88 -19.38
N GLN A 220 -6.47 -19.64 -19.82
CA GLN A 220 -6.35 -19.25 -21.22
C GLN A 220 -5.18 -18.30 -21.51
N GLU A 221 -4.86 -17.38 -20.60
CA GLU A 221 -3.87 -16.34 -20.87
C GLU A 221 -3.19 -15.87 -19.58
N ILE A 222 -1.94 -15.43 -19.68
CA ILE A 222 -1.18 -14.78 -18.61
C ILE A 222 -1.23 -13.26 -18.78
N ILE A 223 -1.52 -12.55 -17.71
CA ILE A 223 -1.43 -11.10 -17.62
C ILE A 223 -0.32 -10.77 -16.61
N ARG A 224 0.68 -9.99 -17.04
CA ARG A 224 1.87 -9.71 -16.22
C ARG A 224 2.38 -8.28 -16.29
N GLY A 225 3.33 -7.94 -15.41
CA GLY A 225 4.08 -6.69 -15.41
C GLY A 225 5.57 -6.89 -15.71
N HIS A 226 6.41 -6.30 -14.87
CA HIS A 226 7.85 -6.50 -14.66
C HIS A 226 8.82 -6.05 -15.77
N GLU A 227 8.45 -6.19 -17.05
CA GLU A 227 9.31 -5.77 -18.16
C GLU A 227 8.85 -4.46 -18.79
N PHE A 228 9.83 -3.57 -18.96
CA PHE A 228 9.63 -2.32 -19.70
C PHE A 228 9.48 -2.60 -21.20
N TYR A 229 8.43 -2.04 -21.78
CA TYR A 229 8.22 -2.00 -23.23
C TYR A 229 7.93 -0.56 -23.67
N TYR A 230 8.53 -0.15 -24.79
CA TYR A 230 8.41 1.24 -25.28
C TYR A 230 6.95 1.65 -25.56
N GLU A 231 6.13 0.71 -26.03
CA GLU A 231 4.70 0.91 -26.27
C GLU A 231 3.85 0.87 -24.97
N GLY A 232 4.48 0.65 -23.81
CA GLY A 232 3.81 0.47 -22.52
C GLY A 232 3.19 -0.92 -22.33
N TYR A 233 3.23 -1.80 -23.33
CA TYR A 233 2.77 -3.18 -23.25
C TYR A 233 3.48 -4.07 -24.29
N LYS A 234 3.33 -5.39 -24.14
CA LYS A 234 3.68 -6.38 -25.17
C LYS A 234 2.72 -7.55 -25.13
N ILE A 235 2.40 -8.08 -26.31
CA ILE A 235 1.58 -9.28 -26.48
C ILE A 235 2.48 -10.38 -27.04
N PHE A 236 2.43 -11.57 -26.45
CA PHE A 236 3.16 -12.73 -26.92
C PHE A 236 2.20 -13.77 -27.45
N HIS A 237 2.54 -14.33 -28.60
CA HIS A 237 1.73 -15.33 -29.27
C HIS A 237 2.43 -16.69 -29.26
N ASP A 238 1.68 -17.75 -29.45
CA ASP A 238 2.24 -19.03 -29.88
C ASP A 238 2.50 -19.04 -31.39
N HIS A 239 3.06 -20.14 -31.90
CA HIS A 239 3.30 -20.34 -33.34
C HIS A 239 2.03 -20.39 -34.20
N LEU A 240 0.85 -20.58 -33.60
CA LEU A 240 -0.45 -20.59 -34.26
C LEU A 240 -1.13 -19.21 -34.21
N GLY A 241 -0.50 -18.23 -33.56
CA GLY A 241 -1.02 -16.87 -33.39
C GLY A 241 -1.97 -16.70 -32.20
N GLN A 242 -2.15 -17.72 -31.35
CA GLN A 242 -2.92 -17.60 -30.10
C GLN A 242 -2.17 -16.72 -29.12
N ILE A 243 -2.87 -15.77 -28.49
CA ILE A 243 -2.28 -14.91 -27.45
C ILE A 243 -2.09 -15.74 -26.18
N LEU A 244 -0.85 -15.79 -25.68
CA LEU A 244 -0.51 -16.48 -24.45
C LEU A 244 -0.24 -15.52 -23.29
N ILE A 245 0.32 -14.34 -23.58
CA ILE A 245 0.75 -13.38 -22.56
C ILE A 245 0.42 -11.96 -22.99
N ARG A 246 -0.08 -11.16 -22.05
CA ARG A 246 -0.08 -9.69 -22.09
C ARG A 246 0.78 -9.14 -20.96
N SER A 247 1.91 -8.56 -21.32
CA SER A 247 2.69 -7.73 -20.41
C SER A 247 2.17 -6.29 -20.47
N ILE A 248 1.82 -5.72 -19.33
CA ILE A 248 1.40 -4.32 -19.18
C ILE A 248 2.37 -3.58 -18.26
N PHE A 249 2.51 -2.28 -18.46
CA PHE A 249 3.46 -1.46 -17.73
C PHE A 249 2.83 -0.10 -17.43
N SER A 250 2.48 0.14 -16.16
CA SER A 250 1.66 1.29 -15.75
C SER A 250 2.50 2.52 -15.35
N SER A 251 3.77 2.58 -15.77
CA SER A 251 4.70 3.66 -15.43
C SER A 251 4.95 4.56 -16.66
N PRO A 252 4.08 5.55 -16.95
CA PRO A 252 4.27 6.47 -18.07
C PRO A 252 5.51 7.34 -17.88
N ASN A 253 6.23 7.64 -18.95
CA ASN A 253 7.51 8.36 -18.91
C ASN A 253 8.47 7.79 -17.85
N TYR A 254 8.67 6.47 -17.90
CA TYR A 254 9.40 5.71 -16.91
C TYR A 254 10.75 6.34 -16.59
N SER A 255 11.11 6.35 -15.30
CA SER A 255 12.34 6.98 -14.79
C SER A 255 12.54 8.44 -15.22
N GLY A 256 11.47 9.14 -15.63
CA GLY A 256 11.48 10.53 -16.09
C GLY A 256 12.11 10.77 -17.46
N ARG A 257 12.41 9.72 -18.24
CA ARG A 257 13.23 9.85 -19.46
C ARG A 257 12.75 9.04 -20.66
N GLU A 258 12.05 7.94 -20.46
CA GLU A 258 11.77 6.96 -21.52
C GLU A 258 10.63 7.40 -22.47
N LYS A 259 9.80 8.38 -22.08
CA LYS A 259 8.67 8.91 -22.86
C LYS A 259 7.62 7.88 -23.31
N ASN A 260 7.65 6.66 -22.78
CA ASN A 260 6.65 5.62 -23.03
C ASN A 260 5.28 6.03 -22.45
N PRO A 261 4.16 5.60 -23.05
CA PRO A 261 2.89 5.60 -22.35
C PRO A 261 2.91 4.56 -21.21
N GLY A 262 2.07 4.77 -20.20
CA GLY A 262 1.66 3.72 -19.27
C GLY A 262 0.51 2.92 -19.88
N SER A 263 0.27 1.70 -19.40
CA SER A 263 -0.88 0.90 -19.82
C SER A 263 -1.59 0.25 -18.64
N ALA A 264 -2.87 -0.07 -18.83
CA ALA A 264 -3.66 -0.93 -17.96
C ALA A 264 -4.47 -1.91 -18.83
N LEU A 265 -4.85 -3.07 -18.28
CA LEU A 265 -5.70 -4.04 -18.96
C LEU A 265 -7.11 -4.02 -18.37
N GLN A 266 -8.13 -3.92 -19.23
CA GLN A 266 -9.53 -3.99 -18.86
C GLN A 266 -10.14 -5.32 -19.32
N ILE A 267 -10.78 -6.01 -18.37
CA ILE A 267 -11.64 -7.17 -18.58
C ILE A 267 -13.08 -6.70 -18.36
N ARG A 268 -13.94 -6.84 -19.37
CA ARG A 268 -15.32 -6.30 -19.35
C ARG A 268 -16.29 -7.33 -19.92
N GLY A 269 -16.89 -8.15 -19.05
CA GLY A 269 -17.88 -9.17 -19.44
C GLY A 269 -17.44 -10.01 -20.64
N THR A 270 -18.26 -10.05 -21.69
CA THR A 270 -17.99 -10.80 -22.93
C THR A 270 -17.18 -10.03 -23.97
N VAL A 271 -16.70 -8.82 -23.66
CA VAL A 271 -15.90 -8.01 -24.59
C VAL A 271 -14.45 -8.49 -24.56
N PRO A 272 -13.74 -8.53 -25.71
CA PRO A 272 -12.31 -8.82 -25.74
C PRO A 272 -11.50 -7.95 -24.77
N LEU A 273 -10.44 -8.51 -24.23
CA LEU A 273 -9.48 -7.81 -23.38
C LEU A 273 -9.00 -6.52 -24.06
N LYS A 274 -9.06 -5.39 -23.33
CA LYS A 274 -8.70 -4.08 -23.85
C LYS A 274 -7.52 -3.49 -23.10
N ILE A 275 -6.47 -3.13 -23.81
CA ILE A 275 -5.35 -2.35 -23.26
C ILE A 275 -5.69 -0.87 -23.38
N VAL A 276 -5.62 -0.15 -22.25
CA VAL A 276 -5.81 1.30 -22.17
C VAL A 276 -4.46 1.96 -21.97
N LEU A 277 -4.13 2.92 -22.83
CA LEU A 277 -2.89 3.68 -22.73
C LEU A 277 -3.09 5.01 -21.98
N TYR A 278 -2.05 5.40 -21.26
CA TYR A 278 -1.93 6.64 -20.50
C TYR A 278 -0.74 7.42 -21.03
N PRO A 279 -0.95 8.66 -21.51
CA PRO A 279 0.11 9.41 -22.18
C PRO A 279 1.26 9.77 -21.22
N PRO A 280 2.51 9.87 -21.73
CA PRO A 280 3.68 10.27 -20.94
C PRO A 280 3.56 11.70 -20.40
N ASN A 281 2.94 12.59 -21.18
CA ASN A 281 2.79 14.02 -20.88
C ASN A 281 1.41 14.36 -20.31
N GLY A 282 0.86 13.47 -19.47
CA GLY A 282 -0.31 13.81 -18.70
C GLY A 282 0.05 14.81 -17.61
N ASN A 283 -0.09 16.12 -17.89
CA ASN A 283 -0.79 16.95 -16.91
C ASN A 283 -2.06 16.17 -16.60
N GLY A 284 -2.29 15.83 -15.33
CA GLY A 284 -3.44 15.04 -14.93
C GLY A 284 -4.74 15.63 -15.53
N PRO A 285 -5.76 14.81 -15.81
CA PRO A 285 -7.05 15.37 -16.22
C PRO A 285 -7.50 16.43 -15.21
N GLU A 286 -8.05 17.55 -15.70
CA GLU A 286 -8.86 18.44 -14.88
C GLU A 286 -9.89 17.59 -14.12
N LEU A 287 -9.87 17.72 -12.80
CA LEU A 287 -10.74 16.98 -11.90
C LEU A 287 -12.21 17.20 -12.30
N PRO A 288 -13.07 16.17 -12.36
CA PRO A 288 -14.50 16.40 -12.32
C PRO A 288 -14.85 17.14 -11.01
N PRO A 289 -15.84 18.04 -11.01
CA PRO A 289 -16.24 18.75 -9.81
C PRO A 289 -16.75 17.74 -8.77
N SER A 290 -16.29 17.92 -7.53
CA SER A 290 -16.70 17.25 -6.29
C SER A 290 -16.43 15.74 -6.16
N VAL A 291 -15.18 15.35 -5.89
CA VAL A 291 -14.81 14.51 -4.73
C VAL A 291 -13.37 14.88 -4.33
N THR A 292 -13.17 15.40 -3.14
CA THR A 292 -11.88 15.81 -2.59
C THR A 292 -11.08 14.60 -2.06
N LEU A 293 -9.76 14.66 -2.11
CA LEU A 293 -8.88 13.68 -1.45
C LEU A 293 -9.16 13.60 0.07
N TRP A 294 -9.64 14.71 0.66
CA TRP A 294 -10.14 14.79 2.01
C TRP A 294 -11.40 13.93 2.24
N GLU A 295 -12.35 13.90 1.31
CA GLU A 295 -13.55 13.04 1.39
C GLU A 295 -13.25 11.54 1.23
N PHE A 296 -12.12 11.16 0.62
CA PHE A 296 -11.69 9.76 0.46
C PHE A 296 -10.84 9.23 1.64
N ILE A 297 -10.00 10.09 2.21
CA ILE A 297 -9.12 9.74 3.34
C ILE A 297 -9.88 9.80 4.66
N LEU A 298 -10.84 10.71 4.80
CA LEU A 298 -11.56 10.96 6.05
C LEU A 298 -12.37 9.73 6.55
N PRO A 299 -13.10 8.94 5.74
CA PRO A 299 -13.82 7.76 6.24
C PRO A 299 -12.91 6.61 6.70
N VAL A 300 -11.71 6.49 6.13
CA VAL A 300 -10.69 5.50 6.56
C VAL A 300 -10.05 5.94 7.86
N VAL A 301 -9.66 7.22 7.94
CA VAL A 301 -9.12 7.84 9.15
C VAL A 301 -10.16 7.82 10.28
N LEU A 302 -11.44 8.02 9.97
CA LEU A 302 -12.55 7.99 10.94
C LEU A 302 -12.97 6.56 11.30
N SER A 303 -13.07 5.60 10.38
CA SER A 303 -13.50 4.22 10.70
C SER A 303 -12.50 3.49 11.59
N THR A 304 -11.19 3.64 11.33
CA THR A 304 -10.12 3.13 12.20
C THR A 304 -10.10 3.82 13.56
N TYR A 305 -10.52 5.08 13.64
CA TYR A 305 -10.65 5.85 14.89
C TYR A 305 -11.91 5.46 15.70
N PHE A 306 -13.05 5.22 15.03
CA PHE A 306 -14.33 4.87 15.66
C PHE A 306 -14.40 3.42 16.15
N GLU A 307 -13.86 2.45 15.42
CA GLU A 307 -13.90 1.03 15.84
C GLU A 307 -13.02 0.75 17.07
N PHE A 308 -11.91 1.49 17.22
CA PHE A 308 -10.99 1.32 18.35
C PHE A 308 -11.38 2.22 19.55
N GLY A 309 -11.76 3.47 19.30
CA GLY A 309 -12.22 4.41 20.33
C GLY A 309 -13.50 3.94 21.03
N ALA A 310 -14.45 3.32 20.30
CA ALA A 310 -15.67 2.78 20.87
C ALA A 310 -15.43 1.52 21.73
N GLN A 311 -14.42 0.71 21.42
CA GLN A 311 -14.03 -0.44 22.24
C GLN A 311 -13.26 0.01 23.49
N PHE A 312 -12.38 1.01 23.40
CA PHE A 312 -11.63 1.55 24.53
C PHE A 312 -12.52 2.22 25.59
N LEU A 313 -13.41 3.15 25.18
CA LEU A 313 -14.34 3.82 26.10
C LEU A 313 -15.29 2.83 26.81
N LYS A 314 -15.59 1.70 26.17
CA LYS A 314 -16.42 0.64 26.73
C LYS A 314 -15.73 -0.20 27.81
N TYR A 315 -14.40 -0.32 27.80
CA TYR A 315 -13.67 -1.23 28.70
C TYR A 315 -12.61 -0.56 29.59
N ARG A 316 -12.35 0.74 29.43
CA ARG A 316 -11.37 1.51 30.22
C ARG A 316 -11.53 1.36 31.74
N HIS A 317 -12.77 1.34 32.23
CA HIS A 317 -13.07 1.19 33.67
C HIS A 317 -12.69 -0.19 34.24
N LYS A 318 -12.39 -1.18 33.39
CA LYS A 318 -11.99 -2.53 33.78
C LYS A 318 -10.49 -2.76 33.72
N LEU A 319 -9.71 -1.80 33.21
CA LEU A 319 -8.25 -1.91 33.13
C LEU A 319 -7.58 -2.11 34.51
N PRO A 320 -8.01 -1.46 35.60
CA PRO A 320 -7.44 -1.71 36.92
C PRO A 320 -7.74 -3.12 37.45
N GLU A 321 -8.96 -3.63 37.23
CA GLU A 321 -9.32 -5.01 37.60
C GLU A 321 -8.53 -6.03 36.76
N LEU A 322 -8.37 -5.77 35.46
CA LEU A 322 -7.59 -6.61 34.56
C LEU A 322 -6.11 -6.63 34.95
N PHE A 323 -5.52 -5.47 35.24
CA PHE A 323 -4.14 -5.34 35.70
C PHE A 323 -3.92 -6.11 37.01
N GLN A 324 -4.83 -5.98 37.99
CA GLN A 324 -4.78 -6.74 39.24
C GLN A 324 -4.96 -8.25 39.05
N THR A 325 -5.72 -8.69 38.03
CA THR A 325 -5.81 -10.13 37.72
C THR A 325 -4.55 -10.68 37.07
N LEU A 326 -3.76 -9.82 36.41
CA LEU A 326 -2.53 -10.15 35.69
C LEU A 326 -1.28 -10.09 36.58
N ASP A 327 -1.19 -9.09 37.46
CA ASP A 327 -0.13 -8.93 38.47
C ASP A 327 -0.33 -9.94 39.61
N LYS A 328 0.23 -11.14 39.44
CA LYS A 328 0.02 -12.26 40.36
C LYS A 328 0.90 -12.15 41.59
N ASN A 329 2.07 -11.56 41.43
CA ASN A 329 3.04 -11.41 42.51
C ASN A 329 2.77 -10.15 43.36
N GLY A 330 1.90 -9.25 42.91
CA GLY A 330 1.44 -8.05 43.62
C GLY A 330 2.49 -6.94 43.67
N ASN A 331 3.43 -6.92 42.73
CA ASN A 331 4.52 -5.94 42.69
C ASN A 331 4.15 -4.66 41.93
N ALA A 332 2.89 -4.54 41.46
CA ALA A 332 2.37 -3.44 40.67
C ALA A 332 3.03 -3.26 39.29
N LYS A 333 3.62 -4.34 38.76
CA LYS A 333 4.26 -4.40 37.43
C LYS A 333 3.90 -5.73 36.76
N LEU A 334 3.87 -5.74 35.43
CA LEU A 334 3.61 -6.96 34.66
C LEU A 334 4.89 -7.45 34.01
N ASP A 335 5.35 -8.63 34.41
CA ASP A 335 6.47 -9.28 33.75
C ASP A 335 6.01 -10.20 32.60
N GLY A 336 6.96 -10.61 31.75
CA GLY A 336 6.66 -11.44 30.58
C GLY A 336 6.01 -12.78 30.92
N ARG A 337 6.27 -13.34 32.12
CA ARG A 337 5.70 -14.62 32.54
C ARG A 337 4.26 -14.47 33.00
N GLU A 338 3.95 -13.39 33.70
CA GLU A 338 2.59 -13.03 34.12
C GLU A 338 1.66 -12.77 32.93
N ILE A 339 2.18 -12.06 31.91
CA ILE A 339 1.47 -11.78 30.65
C ILE A 339 1.25 -13.07 29.84
N MET A 340 2.28 -13.90 29.71
CA MET A 340 2.21 -15.18 28.98
C MET A 340 1.22 -16.16 29.61
N HIS A 341 1.29 -16.34 30.93
CA HIS A 341 0.50 -17.34 31.66
C HIS A 341 -1.00 -17.07 31.59
N GLN A 342 -1.42 -15.81 31.62
CA GLN A 342 -2.84 -15.45 31.68
C GLN A 342 -3.49 -15.25 30.30
N LEU A 343 -2.70 -14.86 29.29
CA LEU A 343 -3.16 -14.70 27.90
C LEU A 343 -2.98 -15.97 27.07
N ASN A 344 -2.46 -17.04 27.67
CA ASN A 344 -2.21 -18.34 27.03
C ASN A 344 -1.32 -18.19 25.79
N LEU A 345 -0.25 -17.38 25.91
CA LEU A 345 0.70 -17.09 24.86
C LEU A 345 1.96 -17.94 25.03
N ASP A 346 2.37 -18.59 23.95
CA ASP A 346 3.44 -19.60 23.90
C ASP A 346 4.71 -19.11 23.18
N ASP A 347 4.75 -17.85 22.73
CA ASP A 347 5.92 -17.19 22.13
C ASP A 347 6.54 -16.12 23.06
N GLU A 348 7.51 -16.55 23.86
CA GLU A 348 8.30 -15.72 24.77
C GLU A 348 9.06 -14.60 24.04
N GLY A 349 9.40 -14.79 22.76
CA GLY A 349 10.04 -13.77 21.93
C GLY A 349 9.10 -12.63 21.56
N MET A 350 7.80 -12.90 21.39
CA MET A 350 6.79 -11.86 21.11
C MET A 350 6.52 -11.00 22.34
N VAL A 351 6.42 -11.62 23.52
CA VAL A 351 6.15 -10.92 24.78
C VAL A 351 7.35 -10.07 25.21
N ASN A 352 8.57 -10.57 25.06
CA ASN A 352 9.78 -9.78 25.32
C ASN A 352 9.94 -8.60 24.36
N ARG A 353 9.46 -8.71 23.11
CA ARG A 353 9.40 -7.57 22.17
C ARG A 353 8.34 -6.56 22.58
N MET A 354 7.19 -7.00 23.09
CA MET A 354 6.13 -6.11 23.56
C MET A 354 6.58 -5.30 24.79
N ILE A 355 7.25 -5.96 25.74
CA ILE A 355 7.84 -5.29 26.91
C ILE A 355 8.91 -4.29 26.47
N TYR A 356 9.88 -4.71 25.67
CA TYR A 356 10.95 -3.84 25.17
C TYR A 356 10.48 -2.57 24.40
N ILE A 357 9.31 -2.61 23.76
CA ILE A 357 8.78 -1.47 23.00
C ILE A 357 8.16 -0.42 23.92
N HIS A 358 7.74 -0.82 25.12
CA HIS A 358 6.79 -0.07 25.94
C HIS A 358 7.22 0.12 27.39
N ASP A 359 8.25 -0.60 27.80
CA ASP A 359 9.07 -0.38 28.98
C ASP A 359 9.89 0.90 28.75
N THR A 360 9.41 1.99 29.30
CA THR A 360 9.97 3.32 29.11
C THR A 360 11.09 3.62 30.09
N ASP A 361 11.14 2.91 31.22
CA ASP A 361 12.19 3.03 32.23
C ASP A 361 13.28 1.94 32.13
N ASP A 362 13.14 1.01 31.17
CA ASP A 362 14.08 -0.08 30.82
C ASP A 362 14.31 -1.05 31.98
N ASP A 363 13.27 -1.28 32.80
CA ASP A 363 13.34 -2.16 33.97
C ASP A 363 12.97 -3.63 33.69
N GLY A 364 12.57 -3.92 32.45
CA GLY A 364 12.19 -5.23 31.95
C GLY A 364 10.75 -5.63 32.25
N THR A 365 9.89 -4.71 32.70
CA THR A 365 8.49 -4.95 33.05
C THR A 365 7.57 -3.84 32.54
N ILE A 366 6.25 -3.99 32.67
CA ILE A 366 5.28 -2.94 32.29
C ILE A 366 4.51 -2.48 33.53
N SER A 367 4.70 -1.22 33.93
CA SER A 367 3.95 -0.58 34.99
C SER A 367 2.55 -0.13 34.51
N MET A 368 1.66 0.18 35.47
CA MET A 368 0.34 0.75 35.13
C MET A 368 0.45 2.10 34.40
N GLU A 369 1.44 2.91 34.77
CA GLU A 369 1.67 4.22 34.16
C GLU A 369 2.19 4.08 32.72
N GLU A 370 3.05 3.09 32.45
CA GLU A 370 3.48 2.72 31.10
C GLU A 370 2.34 2.15 30.27
N LEU A 371 1.51 1.29 30.85
CA LEU A 371 0.33 0.75 30.18
C LEU A 371 -0.68 1.86 29.81
N GLU A 372 -0.83 2.87 30.66
CA GLU A 372 -1.61 4.07 30.38
C GLU A 372 -0.95 4.98 29.32
N GLN A 373 0.39 5.14 29.36
CA GLN A 373 1.16 5.89 28.36
C GLN A 373 1.20 5.23 26.99
N MET A 374 1.30 3.89 26.91
CA MET A 374 1.18 3.10 25.69
C MET A 374 -0.12 3.44 24.95
N CYS A 375 -1.19 3.60 25.72
CA CYS A 375 -2.52 3.93 25.20
C CYS A 375 -2.67 5.43 24.88
N SER A 376 -1.95 6.31 25.58
CA SER A 376 -1.98 7.78 25.39
C SER A 376 -1.08 8.29 24.24
N ASN A 377 0.13 7.76 24.09
CA ASN A 377 1.16 8.26 23.16
C ASN A 377 0.78 8.03 21.70
N PHE A 378 0.08 6.94 21.41
CA PHE A 378 -0.41 6.60 20.07
C PHE A 378 -1.36 7.67 19.48
N CYS A 379 -2.07 8.43 20.34
CA CYS A 379 -2.96 9.52 19.94
C CYS A 379 -2.26 10.89 19.86
N LYS A 380 -1.36 11.22 20.80
CA LYS A 380 -0.68 12.54 20.86
C LYS A 380 0.37 12.75 19.77
N GLU A 381 1.11 11.70 19.41
CA GLU A 381 2.19 11.78 18.41
C GLU A 381 1.66 12.18 17.02
N ARG A 382 0.42 11.80 16.69
CA ARG A 382 -0.21 12.15 15.41
C ARG A 382 -0.71 13.60 15.36
N VAL A 383 -1.16 14.16 16.47
CA VAL A 383 -1.58 15.57 16.57
C VAL A 383 -0.36 16.49 16.50
N SER A 384 0.76 16.10 17.14
CA SER A 384 2.05 16.83 17.06
C SER A 384 2.61 16.91 15.63
N ILE A 385 2.48 15.83 14.84
CA ILE A 385 2.93 15.79 13.44
C ILE A 385 2.12 16.75 12.57
N ILE A 386 0.80 16.83 12.79
CA ILE A 386 -0.08 17.72 12.03
C ILE A 386 0.20 19.18 12.39
N PHE A 387 0.40 19.49 13.67
CA PHE A 387 0.76 20.84 14.10
C PHE A 387 2.06 21.32 13.44
N LYS A 388 3.12 20.51 13.51
CA LYS A 388 4.43 20.79 12.89
C LYS A 388 4.43 20.85 11.35
N PHE A 389 3.39 20.31 10.72
CA PHE A 389 3.23 20.38 9.27
C PHE A 389 2.62 21.72 8.84
N ILE A 390 1.79 22.31 9.70
CA ILE A 390 1.10 23.58 9.45
C ILE A 390 1.97 24.76 9.88
N ASP A 391 2.61 24.68 11.04
CA ASP A 391 3.62 25.62 11.55
C ASP A 391 4.88 25.56 10.66
N GLU A 392 5.02 26.51 9.73
CA GLU A 392 6.02 26.45 8.67
C GLU A 392 7.41 26.91 9.11
N ASP A 393 7.48 27.99 9.88
CA ASP A 393 8.75 28.50 10.41
C ASP A 393 9.15 27.83 11.72
N LEU A 394 8.31 26.92 12.23
CA LEU A 394 8.54 26.08 13.41
C LEU A 394 8.76 26.94 14.66
N ASP A 395 8.14 28.12 14.69
CA ASP A 395 8.24 29.05 15.81
C ASP A 395 7.29 28.68 16.97
N GLY A 396 6.44 27.66 16.75
CA GLY A 396 5.49 27.14 17.73
C GLY A 396 4.12 27.79 17.65
N GLU A 397 3.87 28.66 16.68
CA GLU A 397 2.62 29.37 16.47
C GLU A 397 2.12 29.21 15.03
N ILE A 398 0.90 28.71 14.85
CA ILE A 398 0.24 28.70 13.54
C ILE A 398 -0.38 30.08 13.31
N THR A 399 0.26 30.90 12.48
CA THR A 399 -0.24 32.23 12.12
C THR A 399 -1.08 32.19 10.83
N VAL A 400 -1.72 33.32 10.50
CA VAL A 400 -2.43 33.50 9.21
C VAL A 400 -1.49 33.20 8.04
N LYS A 401 -0.23 33.59 8.16
CA LYS A 401 0.79 33.39 7.14
C LYS A 401 1.12 31.91 6.98
N ASP A 402 1.24 31.16 8.07
CA ASP A 402 1.54 29.72 8.04
C ASP A 402 0.39 28.92 7.43
N LEU A 403 -0.86 29.27 7.75
CA LEU A 403 -2.02 28.67 7.09
C LEU A 403 -2.09 29.02 5.60
N VAL A 404 -1.88 30.28 5.24
CA VAL A 404 -1.89 30.75 3.84
C VAL A 404 -0.77 30.09 3.04
N GLU A 405 0.43 29.98 3.59
CA GLU A 405 1.57 29.39 2.90
C GLU A 405 1.51 27.86 2.90
N CYS A 406 0.99 27.22 3.95
CA CYS A 406 0.62 25.80 3.92
C CYS A 406 -0.38 25.51 2.79
N VAL A 407 -1.44 26.33 2.66
CA VAL A 407 -2.42 26.24 1.57
C VAL A 407 -1.77 26.51 0.20
N LYS A 408 -0.88 27.50 0.08
CA LYS A 408 -0.13 27.76 -1.17
C LYS A 408 0.85 26.66 -1.53
N ARG A 409 1.54 26.04 -0.58
CA ARG A 409 2.44 24.90 -0.79
C ARG A 409 1.67 23.68 -1.26
N ILE A 410 0.54 23.40 -0.61
CA ILE A 410 -0.39 22.35 -1.03
C ILE A 410 -0.93 22.67 -2.43
N SER A 411 -1.34 23.92 -2.68
CA SER A 411 -1.81 24.40 -3.98
C SER A 411 -0.74 24.29 -5.08
N LYS A 412 0.52 24.61 -4.78
CA LYS A 412 1.65 24.55 -5.71
C LYS A 412 2.10 23.11 -5.98
N SER A 413 2.16 22.29 -4.93
CA SER A 413 2.48 20.85 -5.03
C SER A 413 1.39 20.07 -5.77
N MET A 414 0.16 20.55 -5.73
CA MET A 414 -1.01 19.92 -6.36
C MET A 414 -1.52 20.66 -7.60
N GLN A 415 -0.84 21.73 -8.04
CA GLN A 415 -1.17 22.57 -9.20
C GLN A 415 -2.62 23.14 -9.19
N LEU A 416 -3.13 23.55 -8.03
CA LEU A 416 -4.46 24.15 -7.86
C LEU A 416 -4.42 25.68 -8.11
N PRO A 417 -5.44 26.29 -8.76
CA PRO A 417 -5.56 27.75 -8.88
C PRO A 417 -6.10 28.34 -7.57
N LEU A 418 -5.35 29.28 -6.96
CA LEU A 418 -5.74 29.97 -5.71
C LEU A 418 -7.03 30.80 -5.87
N ASN A 419 -7.33 31.19 -7.10
CA ASN A 419 -8.43 32.05 -7.52
C ASN A 419 -9.81 31.39 -7.29
N CYS A 420 -9.86 30.06 -7.12
CA CYS A 420 -11.09 29.30 -6.88
C CYS A 420 -11.61 29.44 -5.44
N LEU A 421 -10.82 30.05 -4.55
CA LEU A 421 -11.15 30.28 -3.14
C LEU A 421 -11.86 31.63 -2.92
N GLU A 422 -11.95 32.47 -3.96
CA GLU A 422 -12.53 33.81 -3.92
C GLU A 422 -13.75 33.88 -4.86
N GLU A 423 -14.97 33.82 -4.28
CA GLU A 423 -16.29 34.32 -4.76
C GLU A 423 -17.43 33.37 -4.31
N LYS A 424 -18.56 33.77 -3.72
CA LYS A 424 -19.28 35.06 -3.68
C LYS A 424 -19.56 35.48 -2.22
N ASN A 425 -19.25 36.73 -1.88
CA ASN A 425 -19.47 37.45 -0.61
C ASN A 425 -18.45 37.22 0.55
N CYS A 426 -17.30 37.92 0.51
CA CYS A 426 -16.10 37.87 1.42
C CYS A 426 -15.18 36.67 1.14
N SER A 427 -13.85 36.73 1.15
CA SER A 427 -12.79 37.74 1.39
C SER A 427 -11.46 37.03 1.03
N THR A 428 -10.32 37.74 0.91
CA THR A 428 -9.02 37.17 0.50
C THR A 428 -8.62 35.91 1.29
N LEU A 429 -7.73 35.06 0.74
CA LEU A 429 -7.21 33.84 1.41
C LEU A 429 -6.69 34.11 2.84
N GLU A 430 -6.13 35.29 3.05
CA GLU A 430 -5.68 35.82 4.35
C GLU A 430 -6.85 36.09 5.30
N ALA A 431 -7.97 36.60 4.81
CA ALA A 431 -9.16 36.82 5.62
C ALA A 431 -9.85 35.51 6.03
N LEU A 432 -9.80 34.47 5.19
CA LEU A 432 -10.30 33.13 5.53
C LEU A 432 -9.43 32.45 6.59
N ALA A 433 -8.11 32.55 6.46
CA ALA A 433 -7.16 32.07 7.46
C ALA A 433 -7.29 32.84 8.78
N LEU A 434 -7.46 34.17 8.72
CA LEU A 434 -7.70 35.01 9.90
C LEU A 434 -9.02 34.65 10.59
N GLN A 435 -10.10 34.45 9.84
CA GLN A 435 -11.39 34.01 10.40
C GLN A 435 -11.28 32.64 11.05
N THR A 436 -10.54 31.71 10.44
CA THR A 436 -10.30 30.36 10.98
C THR A 436 -9.56 30.43 12.31
N ILE A 437 -8.47 31.21 12.37
CA ILE A 437 -7.70 31.39 13.61
C ILE A 437 -8.54 32.08 14.69
N HIS A 438 -9.28 33.12 14.32
CA HIS A 438 -10.12 33.87 15.25
C HIS A 438 -11.23 33.00 15.84
N VAL A 439 -11.84 32.12 15.05
CA VAL A 439 -12.84 31.14 15.52
C VAL A 439 -12.23 30.13 16.50
N LEU A 440 -10.97 29.74 16.31
CA LEU A 440 -10.32 28.71 17.12
C LEU A 440 -9.79 29.24 18.45
N THR A 441 -9.25 30.45 18.49
CA THR A 441 -8.52 30.94 19.68
C THR A 441 -8.93 32.32 20.15
N ASN A 442 -9.80 33.05 19.41
CA ASN A 442 -10.02 34.50 19.53
C ASN A 442 -8.73 35.34 19.49
N LYS A 443 -7.58 34.73 19.13
CA LYS A 443 -6.29 35.37 18.92
C LYS A 443 -6.03 35.54 17.41
N ASN A 444 -4.84 36.03 17.06
CA ASN A 444 -4.36 36.12 15.68
C ASN A 444 -3.38 35.00 15.28
N TYR A 445 -3.20 34.01 16.17
CA TYR A 445 -2.38 32.81 15.96
C TYR A 445 -2.95 31.63 16.79
N VAL A 446 -2.47 30.40 16.53
CA VAL A 446 -2.80 29.18 17.29
C VAL A 446 -1.51 28.51 17.77
N ASP A 447 -1.25 28.57 19.08
CA ASP A 447 -0.14 27.83 19.69
C ASP A 447 -0.49 26.34 19.86
N TYR A 448 0.51 25.50 20.16
CA TYR A 448 0.29 24.04 20.28
C TYR A 448 -0.73 23.68 21.35
N GLU A 449 -0.77 24.40 22.47
CA GLU A 449 -1.75 24.15 23.52
C GLU A 449 -3.17 24.51 23.08
N ASP A 450 -3.35 25.59 22.35
CA ASP A 450 -4.63 25.98 21.77
C ASP A 450 -5.08 25.00 20.70
N PHE A 451 -4.15 24.52 19.86
CA PHE A 451 -4.41 23.50 18.85
C PHE A 451 -4.84 22.18 19.50
N ASP A 452 -4.11 21.71 20.52
CA ASP A 452 -4.45 20.51 21.29
C ASP A 452 -5.76 20.68 22.07
N LYS A 453 -6.06 21.89 22.59
CA LYS A 453 -7.33 22.22 23.25
C LYS A 453 -8.53 22.13 22.31
N VAL A 454 -8.42 22.51 21.04
CA VAL A 454 -9.50 22.35 20.05
C VAL A 454 -9.85 20.87 19.90
N PHE A 455 -8.85 19.98 19.82
CA PHE A 455 -9.05 18.54 19.82
C PHE A 455 -9.56 18.02 21.18
N SER A 456 -9.18 18.66 22.30
CA SER A 456 -9.70 18.37 23.64
C SER A 456 -11.20 18.68 23.81
N ILE A 457 -11.67 19.80 23.26
CA ILE A 457 -13.04 20.32 23.37
C ILE A 457 -14.00 19.47 22.53
N LEU A 458 -13.52 18.92 21.43
CA LEU A 458 -14.25 17.95 20.61
C LEU A 458 -14.31 16.54 21.26
N GLY A 459 -13.78 16.39 22.48
CA GLY A 459 -13.86 15.18 23.30
C GLY A 459 -12.67 14.23 23.17
N TYR A 460 -11.57 14.65 22.53
CA TYR A 460 -10.52 13.74 22.07
C TYR A 460 -9.20 13.76 22.86
N THR A 461 -9.08 14.55 23.95
CA THR A 461 -7.89 14.50 24.85
C THR A 461 -8.18 14.54 26.35
N LYS A 462 -9.45 14.52 26.79
CA LYS A 462 -9.75 14.25 28.21
C LYS A 462 -10.21 12.82 28.39
N GLY A 463 -9.28 12.00 28.89
CA GLY A 463 -9.56 10.71 29.47
C GLY A 463 -9.04 9.56 28.66
#